data_AF-S8C366-F1
#
_entry.id   AF-S8C366-F1
#
_cell.length_a   1.000
_cell.length_b   1.000
_cell.length_c   1.000
_cell.angle_alpha   90.00
_cell.angle_beta   90.00
_cell.angle_gamma   90.00
#
_symmetry.space_group_name_H-M   'P 1'
#
loop_
_entity.id
_entity.type
_entity.pdbx_description
1 polymer ?
#
loop_
_entity_poly.entity_id
_entity_poly.type
_entity_poly.pdbx_seq_one_letter_code
_entity_poly.pdbx_strand_id
1 'polypeptide(L)'
;MDILETTVNELFDLFNGHNADPAMFERLDDMTDEEITALADAQHEANDDSDVEGYIFVHFLVYCNTSLIQYMDRSIIRAKEWAAIATDSFSEIGRRLEISDKLSTIKSIQESLNR
;
A
#
# COMPACT_ATOMS: atom_id res chain seq x y z
N MET A 1 -17.38 13.47 7.12
CA MET A 1 -16.07 12.98 6.64
C MET A 1 -16.21 11.48 6.54
N ASP A 2 -15.99 10.91 5.37
CA ASP A 2 -16.10 9.48 5.15
C ASP A 2 -14.95 8.78 5.90
N ILE A 3 -15.26 7.72 6.66
CA ILE A 3 -14.24 6.97 7.41
C ILE A 3 -13.23 6.38 6.42
N LEU A 4 -13.69 5.94 5.25
CA LEU A 4 -12.84 5.41 4.18
C LEU A 4 -11.84 6.48 3.69
N GLU A 5 -12.33 7.67 3.36
CA GLU A 5 -11.50 8.80 2.90
C GLU A 5 -10.44 9.17 3.96
N THR A 6 -10.83 9.19 5.23
CA THR A 6 -9.91 9.48 6.34
C THR A 6 -8.81 8.43 6.45
N THR A 7 -9.17 7.13 6.44
CA THR A 7 -8.18 6.05 6.55
C THR A 7 -7.24 5.99 5.34
N VAL A 8 -7.75 6.30 4.14
CA VAL A 8 -6.93 6.39 2.92
C VAL A 8 -5.91 7.52 3.03
N ASN A 9 -6.33 8.72 3.45
CA ASN A 9 -5.43 9.86 3.62
C ASN A 9 -4.33 9.60 4.66
N GLU A 10 -4.70 9.02 5.82
CA GLU A 10 -3.71 8.65 6.83
C GLU A 10 -2.73 7.58 6.34
N LEU A 11 -3.18 6.66 5.49
CA LEU A 11 -2.30 5.67 4.88
C LEU A 11 -1.31 6.33 3.89
N PHE A 12 -1.76 7.29 3.09
CA PHE A 12 -0.88 8.08 2.23
C PHE A 12 0.17 8.85 3.03
N ASP A 13 -0.19 9.43 4.17
CA ASP A 13 0.75 10.13 5.05
C ASP A 13 1.84 9.19 5.61
N LEU A 14 1.48 7.95 5.93
CA LEU A 14 2.45 6.93 6.39
C LEU A 14 3.47 6.57 5.31
N PHE A 15 3.07 6.53 4.04
CA PHE A 15 3.99 6.31 2.92
C PHE A 15 4.85 7.55 2.61
N ASN A 16 4.26 8.76 2.64
CA ASN A 16 4.97 10.01 2.37
C ASN A 16 6.04 10.38 3.41
N GLY A 17 5.90 9.87 4.65
CA GLY A 17 6.84 10.16 5.74
C GLY A 17 8.22 9.51 5.59
N HIS A 18 8.35 8.45 4.79
CA HIS A 18 9.59 7.68 4.66
C HIS A 18 9.76 7.11 3.25
N ASN A 19 10.64 7.71 2.46
CA ASN A 19 11.20 7.17 1.21
C ASN A 19 10.24 6.81 0.07
N ALA A 20 8.93 7.02 0.17
CA ALA A 20 8.08 6.97 -1.03
C ALA A 20 8.54 8.10 -1.96
N ASP A 21 9.20 7.73 -3.06
CA ASP A 21 9.75 8.67 -4.03
C ASP A 21 8.60 9.56 -4.55
N PRO A 22 8.61 10.88 -4.34
CA PRO A 22 7.58 11.76 -4.90
C PRO A 22 7.45 11.60 -6.42
N ALA A 23 8.53 11.25 -7.10
CA ALA A 23 8.51 10.94 -8.54
C ALA A 23 7.76 9.63 -8.85
N MET A 24 7.59 8.73 -7.88
CA MET A 24 6.74 7.56 -8.00
C MET A 24 5.27 7.94 -7.99
N PHE A 25 4.85 8.90 -7.16
CA PHE A 25 3.48 9.42 -7.19
C PHE A 25 3.18 10.15 -8.50
N GLU A 26 4.08 11.04 -8.95
CA GLU A 26 3.92 11.74 -10.23
C GLU A 26 3.89 10.77 -11.41
N ARG A 27 4.75 9.74 -11.40
CA ARG A 27 4.74 8.70 -12.46
C ARG A 27 3.46 7.89 -12.46
N LEU A 28 2.89 7.58 -11.29
CA LEU A 28 1.65 6.81 -11.21
C LEU A 28 0.43 7.64 -11.62
N ASP A 29 0.43 8.95 -11.39
CA ASP A 29 -0.63 9.86 -11.84
C ASP A 29 -0.68 9.99 -13.37
N ASP A 30 0.48 9.92 -14.03
CA ASP A 30 0.61 9.96 -15.49
C ASP A 30 0.33 8.60 -16.18
N MET A 31 0.25 7.50 -15.42
CA MET A 31 0.07 6.15 -15.96
C MET A 31 -1.40 5.77 -16.08
N THR A 32 -1.74 5.06 -17.14
CA THR A 32 -3.05 4.42 -17.31
C THR A 32 -3.23 3.25 -16.35
N ASP A 33 -4.48 2.85 -16.09
CA ASP A 33 -4.79 1.67 -15.27
C ASP A 33 -4.07 0.40 -15.79
N GLU A 34 -3.93 0.24 -17.10
CA GLU A 34 -3.21 -0.86 -17.74
C GLU A 34 -1.71 -0.81 -17.44
N GLU A 35 -1.10 0.38 -17.49
CA GLU A 35 0.31 0.58 -17.17
C GLU A 35 0.61 0.37 -15.69
N ILE A 36 -0.29 0.84 -14.80
CA ILE A 36 -0.17 0.65 -13.34
C ILE A 36 -0.30 -0.83 -12.99
N THR A 37 -1.25 -1.53 -13.63
CA THR A 37 -1.43 -2.99 -13.48
C THR A 37 -0.19 -3.74 -13.97
N ALA A 38 0.34 -3.38 -15.13
CA ALA A 38 1.55 -4.00 -15.69
C ALA A 38 2.78 -3.77 -14.80
N LEU A 39 2.91 -2.57 -14.20
CA LEU A 39 3.96 -2.28 -13.23
C LEU A 39 3.84 -3.17 -11.99
N ALA A 40 2.63 -3.30 -11.44
CA ALA A 40 2.38 -4.12 -10.27
C ALA A 40 2.72 -5.60 -10.51
N ASP A 41 2.35 -6.14 -11.67
CA ASP A 41 2.67 -7.52 -12.05
C ASP A 41 4.14 -7.73 -12.39
N ALA A 42 4.85 -6.67 -12.81
CA ALA A 42 6.29 -6.71 -13.09
C ALA A 42 7.17 -6.63 -11.84
N GLN A 43 6.66 -6.14 -10.71
CA GLN A 43 7.42 -6.11 -9.47
C GLN A 43 7.66 -7.54 -8.96
N HIS A 44 8.93 -7.90 -8.76
CA HIS A 44 9.35 -9.16 -8.15
C HIS A 44 9.90 -8.93 -6.75
N GLU A 45 10.16 -10.01 -6.00
CA GLU A 45 10.57 -10.02 -4.58
C GLU A 45 11.42 -8.80 -4.19
N ALA A 46 10.78 -7.84 -3.54
CA ALA A 46 11.41 -6.67 -2.98
C ALA A 46 12.38 -7.10 -1.87
N ASN A 47 13.66 -6.72 -1.99
CA ASN A 47 14.75 -7.24 -1.17
C ASN A 47 15.18 -6.28 -0.04
N ASP A 48 14.82 -5.00 -0.14
CA ASP A 48 15.05 -4.00 0.90
C ASP A 48 13.76 -3.28 1.32
N ASP A 49 13.83 -2.54 2.42
CA ASP A 49 12.65 -1.90 3.01
C ASP A 49 11.97 -0.89 2.06
N SER A 50 12.75 -0.14 1.26
CA SER A 50 12.20 0.80 0.28
C SER A 50 11.47 0.11 -0.86
N ASP A 51 12.04 -0.98 -1.37
CA ASP A 51 11.41 -1.79 -2.41
C ASP A 51 10.11 -2.43 -1.89
N VAL A 52 10.09 -2.86 -0.62
CA VAL A 52 8.91 -3.49 -0.02
C VAL A 52 7.80 -2.47 0.20
N GLU A 53 8.15 -1.29 0.72
CA GLU A 53 7.21 -0.19 0.91
C GLU A 53 6.62 0.28 -0.44
N GLY A 54 7.48 0.43 -1.46
CA GLY A 54 7.06 0.71 -2.83
C GLY A 54 6.14 -0.37 -3.41
N TYR A 55 6.43 -1.65 -3.18
CA TYR A 55 5.57 -2.75 -3.60
C TYR A 55 4.17 -2.65 -3.00
N ILE A 56 4.10 -2.47 -1.68
CA ILE A 56 2.84 -2.37 -0.94
C ILE A 56 2.03 -1.18 -1.48
N PHE A 57 2.70 -0.06 -1.72
CA PHE A 57 2.10 1.17 -2.20
C PHE A 57 1.54 1.06 -3.63
N VAL A 58 2.32 0.54 -4.60
CA VAL A 58 1.82 0.32 -5.98
C VAL A 58 0.59 -0.57 -5.97
N HIS A 59 0.63 -1.69 -5.23
CA HIS A 59 -0.48 -2.62 -5.18
C HIS A 59 -1.74 -1.98 -4.55
N PHE A 60 -1.57 -1.16 -3.53
CA PHE A 60 -2.68 -0.38 -2.97
C PHE A 60 -3.24 0.62 -3.98
N LEU A 61 -2.40 1.32 -4.75
CA LEU A 61 -2.86 2.23 -5.79
C LEU A 61 -3.60 1.53 -6.94
N VAL A 62 -3.10 0.40 -7.41
CA VAL A 62 -3.79 -0.41 -8.43
C VAL A 62 -5.18 -0.78 -7.94
N TYR A 63 -5.30 -1.13 -6.66
CA TYR A 63 -6.59 -1.40 -6.05
C TYR A 63 -7.51 -0.17 -6.03
N CYS A 64 -7.01 1.00 -5.63
CA CYS A 64 -7.79 2.24 -5.64
C CYS A 64 -8.35 2.57 -7.03
N ASN A 65 -7.57 2.32 -8.10
CA ASN A 65 -7.97 2.66 -9.46
C ASN A 65 -8.88 1.59 -10.10
N THR A 66 -8.55 0.31 -9.91
CA THR A 66 -9.19 -0.80 -10.63
C THR A 66 -10.25 -1.53 -9.80
N SER A 67 -10.28 -1.33 -8.47
CA SER A 67 -11.08 -2.10 -7.51
C SER A 67 -10.82 -3.62 -7.52
N LEU A 68 -9.70 -4.08 -8.08
CA LEU A 68 -9.33 -5.49 -8.14
C LEU A 68 -8.76 -5.96 -6.79
N ILE A 69 -9.58 -6.66 -6.01
CA ILE A 69 -9.30 -7.07 -4.61
C ILE A 69 -7.97 -7.83 -4.42
N GLN A 70 -7.53 -8.56 -5.44
CA GLN A 70 -6.26 -9.30 -5.43
C GLN A 70 -5.04 -8.40 -5.14
N TYR A 71 -5.06 -7.13 -5.57
CA TYR A 71 -3.96 -6.20 -5.30
C TYR A 71 -3.97 -5.71 -3.85
N MET A 72 -5.16 -5.48 -3.28
CA MET A 72 -5.30 -5.21 -1.85
C MET A 72 -4.81 -6.41 -1.02
N ASP A 73 -5.16 -7.63 -1.40
CA ASP A 73 -4.67 -8.84 -0.72
C ASP A 73 -3.16 -8.99 -0.77
N ARG A 74 -2.55 -8.78 -1.94
CA ARG A 74 -1.08 -8.78 -2.11
C ARG A 74 -0.43 -7.71 -1.22
N SER A 75 -0.97 -6.49 -1.20
CA SER A 75 -0.49 -5.38 -0.37
C SER A 75 -0.56 -5.72 1.13
N ILE A 76 -1.69 -6.25 1.61
CA ILE A 76 -1.86 -6.67 3.02
C ILE A 76 -0.90 -7.79 3.40
N ILE A 77 -0.77 -8.83 2.57
CA ILE A 77 0.12 -9.96 2.84
C ILE A 77 1.56 -9.45 2.96
N ARG A 78 1.99 -8.63 1.99
CA ARG A 78 3.36 -8.11 1.99
C ARG A 78 3.61 -7.18 3.18
N ALA A 79 2.66 -6.31 3.55
CA ALA A 79 2.78 -5.46 4.73
C ALA A 79 2.92 -6.27 6.03
N LYS A 80 2.19 -7.38 6.16
CA LYS A 80 2.31 -8.29 7.32
C LYS A 80 3.66 -9.00 7.37
N GLU A 81 4.14 -9.50 6.24
CA GLU A 81 5.48 -10.10 6.14
C GLU A 81 6.56 -9.08 6.51
N TRP A 82 6.43 -7.86 5.99
CA TRP A 82 7.36 -6.76 6.25
C TRP A 82 7.38 -6.33 7.72
N ALA A 83 6.21 -6.27 8.36
CA ALA A 83 6.09 -5.99 9.79
C ALA A 83 6.61 -7.13 10.68
N ALA A 84 6.55 -8.38 10.20
CA ALA A 84 7.04 -9.55 10.92
C ALA A 84 8.58 -9.68 10.90
N ILE A 85 9.25 -9.01 9.96
CA ILE A 85 10.70 -8.94 9.92
C ILE A 85 11.19 -7.93 10.96
N ALA A 86 12.07 -8.39 11.85
CA ALA A 86 12.63 -7.56 12.90
C ALA A 86 13.51 -6.45 12.31
N THR A 87 13.18 -5.20 12.62
CA THR A 87 14.06 -4.04 12.40
C THR A 87 14.50 -3.46 13.72
N ASP A 88 15.68 -2.83 13.72
CA ASP A 88 16.40 -2.44 14.93
C ASP A 88 15.72 -1.29 15.73
N SER A 89 14.56 -0.77 15.28
CA SER A 89 13.84 0.29 15.99
C SER A 89 12.34 -0.01 16.20
N PHE A 90 11.85 0.23 17.42
CA PHE A 90 10.43 0.15 17.77
C PHE A 90 9.55 1.09 16.95
N SER A 91 10.09 2.21 16.47
CA SER A 91 9.38 3.20 15.66
C SER A 91 9.02 2.65 14.27
N GLU A 92 9.98 1.98 13.62
CA GLU A 92 9.78 1.38 12.30
C GLU A 92 8.78 0.22 12.36
N ILE A 93 8.90 -0.64 13.38
CA ILE A 93 7.94 -1.74 13.59
C ILE A 93 6.52 -1.19 13.76
N GLY A 94 6.36 -0.10 14.53
CA GLY A 94 5.07 0.58 14.71
C GLY A 94 4.46 1.05 13.38
N ARG A 95 5.25 1.72 12.53
CA ARG A 95 4.80 2.18 11.20
C ARG A 95 4.33 1.02 10.32
N ARG A 96 5.11 -0.06 10.26
CA ARG A 96 4.79 -1.24 9.42
C ARG A 96 3.49 -1.91 9.84
N LEU A 97 3.29 -2.05 11.15
CA LEU A 97 2.04 -2.57 11.71
C LEU A 97 0.86 -1.66 11.37
N GLU A 98 1.04 -0.35 11.52
CA GLU A 98 -0.01 0.63 11.20
C GLU A 98 -0.41 0.59 9.72
N ILE A 99 0.56 0.47 8.80
CA ILE A 99 0.29 0.29 7.36
C ILE A 99 -0.55 -0.96 7.12
N SER A 100 -0.16 -2.11 7.70
CA SER A 100 -0.92 -3.37 7.60
C SER A 100 -2.35 -3.25 8.13
N ASP A 101 -2.52 -2.58 9.28
CA ASP A 101 -3.82 -2.41 9.93
C ASP A 101 -4.74 -1.48 9.13
N LYS A 102 -4.21 -0.38 8.57
CA LYS A 102 -4.99 0.53 7.72
C LYS A 102 -5.41 -0.15 6.42
N LEU A 103 -4.53 -0.88 5.74
CA LEU A 103 -4.89 -1.66 4.54
C LEU A 103 -6.02 -2.66 4.84
N SER A 104 -5.90 -3.41 5.94
CA SER A 104 -6.94 -4.35 6.38
C SER A 104 -8.26 -3.65 6.71
N THR A 105 -8.20 -2.47 7.32
CA THR A 105 -9.37 -1.64 7.64
C THR A 105 -10.07 -1.15 6.36
N ILE A 106 -9.31 -0.60 5.40
CA ILE A 106 -9.83 -0.13 4.11
C ILE A 106 -10.55 -1.28 3.39
N LYS A 107 -9.91 -2.46 3.33
CA LYS A 107 -10.50 -3.66 2.72
C LYS A 107 -11.84 -4.00 3.38
N SER A 108 -11.88 -4.06 4.70
CA SER A 108 -13.11 -4.40 5.44
C SER A 108 -14.24 -3.40 5.21
N ILE A 109 -13.92 -2.10 5.14
CA ILE A 109 -14.90 -1.05 4.84
C ILE A 109 -15.46 -1.24 3.43
N GLN A 110 -14.60 -1.42 2.42
CA GLN A 110 -15.05 -1.58 1.04
C GLN A 110 -15.85 -2.87 0.82
N GLU A 111 -15.47 -3.99 1.45
CA GLU A 111 -16.27 -5.22 1.44
C GLU A 111 -17.64 -5.05 2.10
N SER A 112 -17.76 -4.14 3.07
CA SER A 112 -19.04 -3.83 3.74
C SER A 112 -19.93 -2.91 2.90
N LEU A 113 -19.34 -2.02 2.10
CA LEU A 113 -20.06 -1.12 1.20
C LEU A 113 -20.59 -1.81 -0.07
N ASN A 114 -19.95 -2.91 -0.48
CA ASN A 114 -20.32 -3.69 -1.67
C ASN A 114 -21.37 -4.80 -1.39
N ARG A 115 -21.92 -4.86 -0.18
CA ARG A 115 -22.98 -5.81 0.23
C ARG A 115 -24.34 -5.15 0.27
#